data_AF-A0A9X6NRT2-F1
#
_entry.id   AF-A0A9X6NRT2-F1
#
_cell.length_a   1.000
_cell.length_b   1.000
_cell.length_c   1.000
_cell.angle_alpha   90.00
_cell.angle_beta   90.00
_cell.angle_gamma   90.00
#
_symmetry.space_group_name_H-M   'P 1'
#
loop_
_entity.id
_entity.type
_entity.pdbx_description
1 polymer ?
#
loop_
_entity_poly.entity_id
_entity_poly.type
_entity_poly.pdbx_seq_one_letter_code
_entity_poly.pdbx_strand_id
1 'polypeptide(L)'
;MASVIPRRGTPRREEPPDTELIKLIEDAIKTSLKRRLTIAKIVAYIVNMAPTRNETGLKDRVDNTLVANEGTHFRRPQGHTHSWELQDIEGLRALSTQLLNENRRLSDNILTKQDIEGLRADYTQLLQEKRQLEEKNQGLDAVILARRAGALQISDSDSE
;
A
#
# COMPACT_ATOMS: atom_id res chain seq x y z
N MET A 1 -67.93 -1.03 0.02
CA MET A 1 -66.55 -0.57 0.30
C MET A 1 -65.62 -1.34 -0.63
N ALA A 2 -65.00 -0.65 -1.60
CA ALA A 2 -64.13 -1.29 -2.59
C ALA A 2 -62.68 -1.33 -2.06
N SER A 3 -62.13 -2.54 -1.89
CA SER A 3 -60.73 -2.72 -1.52
C SER A 3 -59.81 -2.36 -2.69
N VAL A 4 -59.04 -1.29 -2.53
CA VAL A 4 -57.96 -0.89 -3.42
C VAL A 4 -56.74 -1.74 -3.08
N ILE A 5 -56.42 -2.71 -3.93
CA ILE A 5 -55.15 -3.44 -3.85
C ILE A 5 -54.07 -2.54 -4.47
N PRO A 6 -53.04 -2.09 -3.72
CA PRO A 6 -51.95 -1.35 -4.32
C PRO A 6 -51.18 -2.26 -5.27
N ARG A 7 -51.09 -1.88 -6.55
CA ARG A 7 -50.22 -2.54 -7.52
C ARG A 7 -48.77 -2.33 -7.06
N ARG A 8 -48.20 -3.32 -6.39
CA ARG A 8 -46.75 -3.42 -6.21
C ARG A 8 -46.15 -3.47 -7.61
N GLY A 9 -45.47 -2.41 -8.02
CA GLY A 9 -44.63 -2.41 -9.20
C GLY A 9 -43.68 -3.60 -9.11
N THR A 10 -43.67 -4.43 -10.13
CA THR A 10 -42.69 -5.51 -10.25
C THR A 10 -41.28 -4.89 -10.15
N PRO A 11 -40.36 -5.48 -9.36
CA PRO A 11 -38.97 -5.01 -9.35
C PRO A 11 -38.44 -5.03 -10.78
N ARG A 12 -37.90 -3.89 -11.22
CA ARG A 12 -37.23 -3.73 -12.52
C ARG A 12 -36.15 -4.81 -12.58
N ARG A 13 -36.35 -5.86 -13.39
CA ARG A 13 -35.30 -6.86 -13.62
C ARG A 13 -34.09 -6.09 -14.12
N GLU A 14 -32.97 -6.18 -13.40
CA GLU A 14 -31.67 -5.81 -13.95
C GLU A 14 -31.46 -6.71 -15.16
N GLU A 15 -31.54 -6.14 -16.36
CA GLU A 15 -31.15 -6.86 -17.57
C GLU A 15 -29.68 -7.26 -17.40
N PRO A 16 -29.31 -8.52 -17.70
CA PRO A 16 -27.92 -8.92 -17.64
C PRO A 16 -27.08 -7.97 -18.50
N PRO A 17 -25.85 -7.62 -18.07
CA PRO A 17 -25.01 -6.69 -18.80
C PRO A 17 -24.89 -7.15 -20.26
N ASP A 18 -25.09 -6.23 -21.21
CA ASP A 18 -24.86 -6.47 -22.63
C ASP A 18 -23.34 -6.65 -22.84
N THR A 19 -22.87 -7.86 -22.56
CA THR A 19 -21.46 -8.26 -22.60
C THR A 19 -20.85 -8.04 -23.97
N GLU A 20 -21.65 -8.09 -25.04
CA GLU A 20 -21.23 -7.78 -26.39
C GLU A 20 -21.00 -6.27 -26.57
N LEU A 21 -21.89 -5.43 -26.04
CA LEU A 21 -21.70 -3.98 -26.05
C LEU A 21 -20.48 -3.55 -25.21
N ILE A 22 -20.25 -4.16 -24.05
CA ILE A 22 -19.06 -3.90 -23.23
C ILE A 22 -17.79 -4.17 -24.05
N LYS A 23 -17.70 -5.33 -24.71
CA LYS A 23 -16.54 -5.68 -25.56
C LYS A 23 -16.35 -4.69 -26.71
N LEU A 24 -17.42 -4.30 -27.39
CA LEU A 24 -17.34 -3.32 -28.48
C LEU A 24 -16.85 -1.95 -27.99
N ILE A 25 -17.28 -1.52 -26.80
CA ILE A 25 -16.80 -0.30 -26.15
C ILE A 25 -15.31 -0.43 -25.78
N GLU A 26 -14.91 -1.57 -25.21
CA GLU A 26 -13.51 -1.81 -24.87
C GLU A 26 -12.61 -1.75 -26.11
N ASP A 27 -13.01 -2.41 -27.18
CA ASP A 27 -12.25 -2.46 -28.43
C ASP A 27 -12.18 -1.08 -29.08
N ALA A 28 -13.27 -0.30 -29.04
CA ALA A 28 -13.26 1.10 -29.44
C ALA A 28 -12.17 1.87 -28.70
N ILE A 29 -12.13 1.79 -27.36
CA ILE A 29 -11.16 2.51 -26.54
C ILE A 29 -9.72 2.03 -26.83
N LYS A 30 -9.50 0.73 -27.05
CA LYS A 30 -8.18 0.16 -27.41
C LYS A 30 -7.67 0.67 -28.75
N THR A 31 -8.53 1.03 -29.69
CA THR A 31 -8.11 1.61 -30.98
C THR A 31 -7.50 3.01 -30.85
N SER A 32 -7.81 3.74 -29.77
CA SER A 32 -7.23 5.04 -29.51
C SER A 32 -5.80 4.91 -28.97
N LEU A 33 -4.84 5.61 -29.57
CA LEU A 33 -3.46 5.71 -29.06
C LEU A 33 -3.39 6.16 -27.59
N LYS A 34 -4.29 7.07 -27.19
CA LYS A 34 -4.40 7.55 -25.80
C LYS A 34 -5.22 6.64 -24.89
N ARG A 35 -5.69 5.48 -25.40
CA ARG A 35 -6.64 4.56 -24.74
C ARG A 35 -7.82 5.26 -24.05
N ARG A 36 -8.32 6.31 -24.70
CA ARG A 36 -9.32 7.22 -24.16
C ARG A 36 -10.20 7.76 -25.28
N LEU A 37 -11.51 7.62 -25.14
CA LEU A 37 -12.48 8.12 -26.12
C LEU A 37 -13.67 8.82 -25.47
N THR A 38 -14.30 9.71 -26.23
CA THR A 38 -15.61 10.29 -25.88
C THR A 38 -16.72 9.35 -26.35
N ILE A 39 -17.91 9.46 -25.75
CA ILE A 39 -19.09 8.65 -26.13
C ILE A 39 -19.35 8.75 -27.63
N ALA A 40 -19.25 9.94 -28.22
CA ALA A 40 -19.46 10.14 -29.67
C ALA A 40 -18.50 9.30 -30.54
N LYS A 41 -17.22 9.22 -30.15
CA LYS A 41 -16.23 8.42 -30.89
C LYS A 41 -16.43 6.92 -30.69
N ILE A 42 -16.86 6.52 -29.50
CA ILE A 42 -17.22 5.12 -29.21
C ILE A 42 -18.42 4.70 -30.07
N VAL A 43 -19.49 5.51 -30.09
CA VAL A 43 -20.67 5.25 -30.92
C VAL A 43 -20.30 5.17 -32.40
N ALA A 44 -19.48 6.09 -32.91
CA ALA A 44 -19.04 6.06 -34.31
C ALA A 44 -18.27 4.78 -34.66
N TYR A 45 -17.42 4.29 -33.74
CA TYR A 45 -16.72 3.02 -33.91
C TYR A 45 -17.71 1.84 -33.96
N ILE A 46 -18.65 1.79 -33.02
CA ILE A 46 -19.64 0.71 -32.94
C ILE A 46 -20.49 0.65 -34.21
N VAL A 47 -20.96 1.79 -34.73
CA VAL A 47 -21.74 1.84 -35.97
C VAL A 47 -20.94 1.35 -37.17
N ASN A 48 -19.63 1.61 -37.22
CA ASN A 48 -18.77 1.11 -38.29
C ASN A 48 -18.52 -0.41 -38.18
N MET A 49 -18.31 -0.93 -36.98
CA MET A 49 -17.95 -2.34 -36.77
C MET A 49 -19.17 -3.26 -36.71
N ALA A 50 -20.31 -2.74 -36.25
CA ALA A 50 -21.58 -3.45 -36.16
C ALA A 50 -22.73 -2.55 -36.66
N PRO A 51 -22.86 -2.37 -37.99
CA PRO A 51 -23.88 -1.48 -38.57
C PRO A 51 -25.32 -1.84 -38.19
N THR A 52 -25.58 -3.11 -37.87
CA THR A 52 -26.87 -3.60 -37.37
C THR A 52 -27.26 -3.03 -36.02
N ARG A 53 -26.30 -2.50 -35.24
CA ARG A 53 -26.52 -1.82 -33.96
C ARG A 53 -26.73 -0.31 -34.12
N ASN A 54 -26.82 0.21 -35.35
CA ASN A 54 -27.18 1.62 -35.60
C ASN A 54 -28.67 1.86 -35.35
N GLU A 55 -29.03 1.79 -34.07
CA GLU A 55 -30.40 1.91 -33.58
C GLU A 55 -30.60 3.22 -32.83
N THR A 56 -31.84 3.72 -32.85
CA THR A 56 -32.23 4.88 -32.07
C THR A 56 -31.98 4.61 -30.58
N GLY A 57 -31.14 5.41 -29.94
CA GLY A 57 -30.78 5.26 -28.54
C GLY A 57 -29.46 4.53 -28.27
N LEU A 58 -28.69 4.13 -29.30
CA LEU A 58 -27.36 3.54 -29.10
C LEU A 58 -26.46 4.41 -28.21
N LYS A 59 -26.48 5.73 -28.41
CA LYS A 59 -25.72 6.67 -27.59
C LYS A 59 -26.06 6.56 -26.09
N ASP A 60 -27.35 6.49 -25.78
CA ASP A 60 -27.83 6.42 -24.40
C ASP A 60 -27.53 5.04 -23.80
N ARG A 61 -27.62 3.97 -24.60
CA ARG A 61 -27.17 2.61 -24.19
C ARG A 61 -25.69 2.59 -23.88
N VAL A 62 -24.84 3.17 -24.74
CA VAL A 62 -23.39 3.28 -24.51
C VAL A 62 -23.09 4.06 -23.23
N ASP A 63 -23.74 5.21 -23.02
CA ASP A 63 -23.57 6.00 -21.80
C ASP A 63 -23.98 5.22 -20.55
N ASN A 64 -25.15 4.59 -20.57
CA ASN A 64 -25.64 3.75 -19.47
C ASN A 64 -24.70 2.57 -19.20
N THR A 65 -24.16 1.92 -20.24
CA THR A 65 -23.20 0.81 -20.09
C THR A 65 -21.88 1.28 -19.49
N LEU A 66 -21.37 2.44 -19.92
CA LEU A 66 -20.15 3.02 -19.37
C LEU A 66 -20.31 3.37 -17.88
N VAL A 67 -21.44 3.99 -17.52
CA VAL A 67 -21.76 4.37 -16.13
C VAL A 67 -21.98 3.13 -15.25
N ALA A 68 -22.74 2.14 -15.74
CA ALA A 68 -23.03 0.92 -14.98
C ALA A 68 -21.77 0.06 -14.72
N ASN A 69 -20.72 0.22 -15.53
CA ASN A 69 -19.46 -0.51 -15.41
C ASN A 69 -18.28 0.42 -15.05
N GLU A 70 -18.57 1.59 -14.47
CA GLU A 70 -17.55 2.51 -13.97
C GLU A 70 -16.88 1.90 -12.72
N GLY A 71 -15.55 1.88 -12.69
CA GLY A 71 -14.75 1.27 -11.64
C GLY A 71 -14.53 -0.25 -11.79
N THR A 72 -15.26 -0.92 -12.69
CA THR A 72 -15.09 -2.35 -12.99
C THR A 72 -14.43 -2.59 -14.35
N HIS A 73 -14.95 -1.98 -15.41
CA HIS A 73 -14.39 -2.10 -16.78
C HIS A 73 -13.90 -0.77 -17.32
N PHE A 74 -14.55 0.33 -16.92
CA PHE A 74 -14.28 1.66 -17.44
C PHE A 74 -14.03 2.65 -16.31
N ARG A 75 -13.37 3.76 -16.64
CA ARG A 75 -13.21 4.88 -15.71
C ARG A 75 -13.20 6.21 -16.44
N ARG A 76 -13.55 7.27 -15.74
CA ARG A 76 -13.32 8.65 -16.21
C ARG A 76 -11.89 9.09 -15.84
N PRO A 77 -11.12 9.66 -16.77
CA PRO A 77 -9.84 10.25 -16.43
C PRO A 77 -10.03 11.49 -15.55
N GLN A 78 -9.07 11.71 -14.65
CA GLN A 78 -9.07 12.88 -13.79
C GLN A 78 -9.11 14.17 -14.62
N GLY A 79 -10.02 15.09 -14.30
CA GLY A 79 -10.19 16.36 -15.00
C GLY A 79 -10.92 16.28 -16.35
N HIS A 80 -11.40 15.11 -16.77
CA HIS A 80 -12.12 14.95 -18.04
C HIS A 80 -13.44 14.19 -17.87
N THR A 81 -14.52 14.91 -17.60
CA THR A 81 -15.85 14.35 -17.36
C THR A 81 -16.52 13.73 -18.59
N HIS A 82 -16.03 14.01 -19.80
CA HIS A 82 -16.65 13.63 -21.07
C HIS A 82 -15.91 12.51 -21.83
N SER A 83 -14.91 11.89 -21.22
CA SER A 83 -14.12 10.82 -21.84
C SER A 83 -13.97 9.62 -20.91
N TRP A 84 -13.75 8.47 -21.51
CA TRP A 84 -13.69 7.18 -20.85
C TRP A 84 -12.41 6.44 -21.24
N GLU A 85 -11.85 5.75 -20.26
CA GLU A 85 -10.68 4.88 -20.37
C GLU A 85 -11.03 3.47 -19.88
N LEU A 86 -10.20 2.48 -20.23
CA LEU A 86 -10.28 1.18 -19.61
C LEU A 86 -9.79 1.25 -18.16
N GLN A 87 -10.48 0.53 -17.28
CA GLN A 87 -10.04 0.29 -15.92
C GLN A 87 -9.08 -0.92 -15.92
N ASP A 88 -7.81 -0.70 -15.58
CA ASP A 88 -6.85 -1.79 -15.38
C ASP A 88 -6.93 -2.30 -13.93
N ILE A 89 -7.85 -3.23 -13.67
CA ILE A 89 -8.04 -3.82 -12.34
C ILE A 89 -6.91 -4.80 -12.00
N GLU A 90 -6.41 -5.55 -12.99
CA GLU A 90 -5.38 -6.57 -12.76
C GLU A 90 -4.04 -5.93 -12.39
N GLY A 91 -3.62 -4.88 -13.11
CA GLY A 91 -2.43 -4.10 -12.78
C GLY A 91 -2.50 -3.46 -11.39
N LEU A 92 -3.67 -2.91 -11.02
CA LEU A 92 -3.88 -2.33 -9.69
C LEU A 92 -3.86 -3.37 -8.57
N ARG A 93 -4.41 -4.57 -8.80
CA ARG A 93 -4.35 -5.68 -7.83
C ARG A 93 -2.92 -6.20 -7.64
N ALA A 94 -2.17 -6.32 -8.74
CA ALA A 94 -0.76 -6.71 -8.68
C ALA A 94 0.07 -5.68 -7.88
N LEU A 95 -0.09 -4.38 -8.20
CA LEU A 95 0.56 -3.29 -7.46
C LEU A 95 0.16 -3.26 -5.99
N SER A 96 -1.12 -3.45 -5.67
CA SER A 96 -1.59 -3.52 -4.28
C SER A 96 -0.93 -4.66 -3.51
N THR A 97 -0.77 -5.83 -4.14
CA THR A 97 -0.12 -6.98 -3.51
C THR A 97 1.37 -6.71 -3.27
N GLN A 98 2.05 -6.11 -4.24
CA GLN A 98 3.45 -5.71 -4.10
C GLN A 98 3.61 -4.69 -2.96
N LEU A 99 2.73 -3.68 -2.89
CA LEU A 99 2.80 -2.63 -1.88
C LEU A 99 2.52 -3.16 -0.47
N LEU A 100 1.59 -4.11 -0.33
CA LEU A 100 1.36 -4.81 0.94
C LEU A 100 2.57 -5.64 1.38
N ASN A 101 3.23 -6.32 0.44
CA ASN A 101 4.45 -7.09 0.74
C ASN A 101 5.62 -6.18 1.15
N GLU A 102 5.81 -5.05 0.46
CA GLU A 102 6.81 -4.05 0.83
C GLU A 102 6.50 -3.42 2.20
N ASN A 103 5.25 -3.11 2.48
CA ASN A 103 4.84 -2.57 3.78
C ASN A 103 5.07 -3.57 4.92
N ARG A 104 4.77 -4.86 4.70
CA ARG A 104 5.10 -5.92 5.67
C ARG A 104 6.61 -6.01 5.90
N ARG A 105 7.41 -6.04 4.83
CA ARG A 105 8.87 -6.07 4.95
C ARG A 105 9.42 -4.84 5.68
N LEU A 106 8.86 -3.65 5.47
CA LEU A 106 9.23 -2.45 6.23
C LEU A 106 8.84 -2.58 7.69
N SER A 107 7.65 -3.08 7.98
CA SER A 107 7.17 -3.32 9.35
C SER A 107 8.07 -4.31 10.10
N ASP A 108 8.53 -5.37 9.44
CA ASP A 108 9.46 -6.35 10.02
C ASP A 108 10.85 -5.76 10.33
N ASN A 109 11.23 -4.63 9.70
CA ASN A 109 12.50 -3.94 9.94
C ASN A 109 12.39 -2.82 10.99
N ILE A 110 11.19 -2.55 11.52
CA ILE A 110 11.00 -1.54 12.56
C ILE A 110 11.20 -2.22 13.91
N LEU A 111 12.21 -1.75 14.67
CA LEU A 111 12.39 -2.17 16.06
C LEU A 111 11.12 -1.85 16.84
N THR A 112 10.59 -2.85 17.51
CA THR A 112 9.44 -2.68 18.39
C THR A 112 9.87 -1.93 19.66
N LYS A 113 8.89 -1.40 20.38
CA LYS A 113 9.13 -0.80 21.71
C LYS A 113 9.85 -1.78 22.65
N GLN A 114 9.50 -3.07 22.56
CA GLN A 114 10.10 -4.12 23.38
C GLN A 114 11.56 -4.37 23.01
N ASP A 115 11.92 -4.32 21.72
CA ASP A 115 13.32 -4.44 21.28
C ASP A 115 14.16 -3.27 21.79
N ILE A 116 13.61 -2.05 21.75
CA ILE A 116 14.27 -0.84 22.26
C ILE A 116 14.46 -0.92 23.79
N GLU A 117 13.46 -1.42 24.51
CA GLU A 117 13.53 -1.64 25.96
C GLU A 117 14.57 -2.70 26.32
N GLY A 118 14.66 -3.80 25.55
CA GLY A 118 15.70 -4.82 25.68
C GLY A 118 17.10 -4.24 25.48
N LEU A 119 17.33 -3.53 24.37
CA LEU A 119 18.61 -2.84 24.10
C LEU A 119 18.99 -1.84 25.21
N ARG A 120 18.01 -1.14 25.80
CA ARG A 120 18.24 -0.23 26.91
C ARG A 120 18.65 -0.97 28.19
N ALA A 121 18.05 -2.13 28.46
CA ALA A 121 18.42 -2.97 29.59
C ALA A 121 19.86 -3.49 29.45
N ASP A 122 20.20 -4.04 28.28
CA ASP A 122 21.54 -4.53 27.96
C ASP A 122 22.60 -3.41 28.10
N TYR A 123 22.30 -2.22 27.58
CA TYR A 123 23.18 -1.06 27.72
C TYR A 123 23.39 -0.66 29.19
N THR A 124 22.34 -0.71 30.00
CA THR A 124 22.41 -0.39 31.43
C THR A 124 23.27 -1.40 32.18
N GLN A 125 23.16 -2.69 31.84
CA GLN A 125 24.00 -3.74 32.39
C GLN A 125 25.48 -3.55 32.03
N LEU A 126 25.77 -3.27 30.75
CA LEU A 126 27.15 -2.98 30.31
C LEU A 126 27.76 -1.78 31.05
N LEU A 127 26.98 -0.75 31.37
CA LEU A 127 27.45 0.39 32.18
C LEU A 127 27.72 0.03 33.64
N GLN A 128 27.03 -0.97 34.20
CA GLN A 128 27.29 -1.45 35.55
C GLN A 128 28.56 -2.31 35.58
N GLU A 129 28.70 -3.24 34.63
CA GLU A 129 29.89 -4.08 34.49
C GLU A 129 31.16 -3.25 34.28
N LYS A 130 31.08 -2.22 33.42
CA LYS A 130 32.18 -1.28 33.21
C LYS A 130 32.60 -0.59 34.51
N ARG A 131 31.64 -0.09 35.30
CA ARG A 131 31.94 0.56 36.59
C ARG A 131 32.60 -0.37 37.59
N GLN A 132 32.13 -1.61 37.70
CA GLN A 132 32.75 -2.61 38.59
C GLN A 132 34.19 -2.94 38.17
N LEU A 133 34.47 -2.96 36.87
CA LEU A 133 35.83 -3.16 36.37
C LEU A 133 36.72 -1.95 36.64
N GLU A 134 36.20 -0.73 36.48
CA GLU A 134 36.92 0.50 36.83
C GLU A 134 37.28 0.55 38.32
N GLU A 135 36.35 0.18 39.21
CA GLU A 135 36.58 0.09 40.66
C GLU A 135 37.65 -0.97 41.01
N LYS A 136 37.59 -2.15 40.38
CA LYS A 136 38.60 -3.20 40.55
C LYS A 136 39.99 -2.76 40.09
N ASN A 137 40.08 -2.08 38.95
CA ASN A 137 41.35 -1.54 38.45
C ASN A 137 41.94 -0.49 39.40
N GLN A 138 41.11 0.43 39.91
CA GLN A 138 41.57 1.40 40.91
C GLN A 138 42.08 0.73 42.20
N GLY A 139 41.40 -0.33 42.66
CA GLY A 139 41.85 -1.13 43.79
C GLY A 139 43.20 -1.81 43.54
N LEU A 140 43.39 -2.36 42.34
CA LEU A 140 44.66 -2.97 41.92
C LEU A 140 45.80 -1.93 41.86
N ASP A 141 45.54 -0.76 41.29
CA ASP A 141 46.50 0.35 41.23
C ASP A 141 46.94 0.79 42.64
N ALA A 142 45.99 0.90 43.58
CA ALA A 142 46.27 1.23 44.97
C ALA A 142 47.16 0.17 45.65
N VAL A 143 46.92 -1.13 45.41
CA VAL A 143 47.74 -2.22 45.93
C VAL A 143 49.16 -2.18 45.36
N ILE A 144 49.31 -1.91 44.06
CA ILE A 144 50.62 -1.79 43.40
C ILE A 144 51.41 -0.63 44.02
N LEU A 145 50.77 0.53 44.21
CA LEU A 145 51.39 1.70 44.83
C LEU A 145 51.81 1.42 46.28
N ALA A 146 50.95 0.79 47.08
CA ALA A 146 51.26 0.42 48.46
C ALA A 146 52.44 -0.55 48.56
N ARG A 147 52.50 -1.57 47.68
CA ARG A 147 53.66 -2.48 47.61
C ARG A 147 54.94 -1.77 47.23
N ARG A 148 54.91 -0.84 46.27
CA ARG A 148 56.08 -0.03 45.89
C ARG A 148 56.56 0.84 47.06
N ALA A 149 55.65 1.51 47.75
CA ALA A 149 55.99 2.33 48.92
C ALA A 149 56.59 1.50 50.07
N GLY A 150 56.02 0.32 50.35
CA GLY A 150 56.56 -0.59 51.37
C GLY A 150 57.92 -1.19 51.00
N ALA A 151 58.17 -1.48 49.71
CA ALA A 151 59.48 -1.94 49.25
C ALA A 151 60.56 -0.85 49.34
N LEU A 152 60.19 0.43 49.20
CA LEU A 152 61.09 1.57 49.38
C LEU A 152 61.43 1.83 50.86
N GLN A 153 60.50 1.58 51.79
CA GLN A 153 60.77 1.76 53.23
C GLN A 153 61.76 0.75 53.82
N ILE A 154 61.91 -0.43 53.22
CA ILE A 154 62.82 -1.47 53.73
C ILE A 154 64.27 -1.22 53.29
N SER A 155 64.53 -0.50 52.17
CA SER A 155 65.91 -0.26 51.71
C SER A 155 66.67 0.82 52.46
N ASP A 156 65.98 1.73 53.15
CA ASP A 156 66.62 2.84 53.87
C ASP A 156 67.04 2.47 55.31
N SER A 157 66.82 1.22 55.74
CA SER A 157 67.08 0.78 57.12
C SER A 157 68.35 -0.06 57.32
N ASP A 158 69.10 -0.38 56.26
CA ASP A 158 70.30 -1.25 56.31
C ASP A 158 71.62 -0.47 56.12
N SER A 159 71.65 0.82 56.45
CA SER A 159 72.86 1.65 56.37
C SER A 159 73.19 2.30 57.72
N GLU A 160 73.66 1.51 58.68
CA GLU A 160 74.49 1.98 59.81
C GLU A 160 75.33 0.83 60.39
#